data_AF-F3KTX8-F1
#
_entry.id   AF-F3KTX8-F1
#
_cell.length_a   1.000
_cell.length_b   1.000
_cell.length_c   1.000
_cell.angle_alpha   90.00
_cell.angle_beta   90.00
_cell.angle_gamma   90.00
#
_symmetry.space_group_name_H-M   'P 1'
#
loop_
_entity.id
_entity.type
_entity.pdbx_description
1 polymer ?
#
loop_
_entity_poly.entity_id
_entity_poly.type
_entity_poly.pdbx_seq_one_letter_code
_entity_poly.pdbx_strand_id
1 'polypeptide(L)'
;AAAAQPAAAVPAPQAPATDDEDEPKFARSGAVVFRLREPGWVQVTDASGTIRINRVLEANKPVGVVNGPFPLTVVVGRPEVTDVQVRGRPFDLTPTVQNGQAKFEVQ
;
A
#
# COMPACT_ATOMS: atom_id res chain seq x y z
N ALA A 1 -35.70 -37.77 47.04
CA ALA A 1 -34.27 -37.44 47.13
C ALA A 1 -33.47 -38.32 46.17
N ALA A 2 -32.33 -37.83 45.68
CA ALA A 2 -31.40 -38.35 44.64
C ALA A 2 -31.88 -38.09 43.19
N ALA A 3 -31.42 -37.06 42.45
CA ALA A 3 -30.08 -36.64 42.02
C ALA A 3 -29.57 -37.41 40.77
N ALA A 4 -29.54 -36.71 39.63
CA ALA A 4 -28.69 -36.98 38.47
C ALA A 4 -28.58 -35.71 37.57
N GLN A 5 -27.53 -34.91 37.76
CA GLN A 5 -26.79 -34.28 36.64
C GLN A 5 -25.98 -35.41 35.94
N PRO A 6 -25.49 -35.30 34.68
CA PRO A 6 -25.06 -34.09 33.97
C PRO A 6 -25.36 -34.07 32.45
N ALA A 7 -25.13 -32.94 31.78
CA ALA A 7 -24.70 -32.95 30.37
C ALA A 7 -23.96 -31.65 30.06
N ALA A 8 -22.66 -31.80 29.86
CA ALA A 8 -21.75 -30.77 29.45
C ALA A 8 -21.93 -30.46 27.95
N ALA A 9 -21.62 -29.20 27.63
CA ALA A 9 -20.98 -28.74 26.40
C ALA A 9 -21.69 -28.96 25.06
N VAL A 10 -22.02 -27.84 24.42
CA VAL A 10 -21.31 -27.48 23.18
C VAL A 10 -21.15 -25.95 23.12
N PRO A 11 -19.93 -25.39 23.11
CA PRO A 11 -19.74 -24.02 22.68
C PRO A 11 -20.16 -23.95 21.20
N ALA A 12 -21.08 -23.03 20.90
CA ALA A 12 -21.48 -22.74 19.54
C ALA A 12 -20.22 -22.42 18.70
N PRO A 13 -20.13 -22.92 17.46
CA PRO A 13 -18.99 -22.64 16.60
C PRO A 13 -18.88 -21.13 16.42
N GLN A 14 -17.76 -20.58 16.88
CA GLN A 14 -17.31 -19.27 16.47
C GLN A 14 -17.19 -19.33 14.95
N ALA A 15 -18.09 -18.63 14.26
CA ALA A 15 -17.97 -18.43 12.83
C ALA A 15 -16.54 -17.94 12.56
N PRO A 16 -15.85 -18.54 11.59
CA PRO A 16 -14.49 -18.15 11.27
C PRO A 16 -14.46 -16.65 11.05
N ALA A 17 -13.42 -16.01 11.58
CA ALA A 17 -13.04 -14.68 11.18
C ALA A 17 -13.09 -14.64 9.66
N THR A 18 -14.13 -14.01 9.12
CA THR A 18 -14.09 -13.50 7.76
C THR A 18 -12.92 -12.52 7.83
N ASP A 19 -11.81 -13.00 7.29
CA ASP A 19 -10.83 -12.25 6.53
C ASP A 19 -11.65 -11.33 5.61
N ASP A 20 -12.19 -10.26 6.20
CA ASP A 20 -12.64 -9.09 5.47
C ASP A 20 -11.31 -8.52 5.01
N GLU A 21 -10.97 -9.05 3.84
CA GLU A 21 -10.20 -8.48 2.76
C GLU A 21 -9.14 -7.50 3.21
N ASP A 22 -7.96 -7.73 2.67
CA ASP A 22 -6.87 -6.80 2.42
C ASP A 22 -7.39 -5.48 1.78
N GLU A 23 -8.28 -4.76 2.47
CA GLU A 23 -8.50 -3.34 2.32
C GLU A 23 -7.16 -2.79 2.76
N PRO A 24 -6.36 -2.25 1.83
CA PRO A 24 -5.00 -1.92 2.15
C PRO A 24 -5.05 -0.94 3.31
N LYS A 25 -4.57 -1.38 4.48
CA LYS A 25 -4.29 -0.55 5.67
C LYS A 25 -3.49 0.73 5.33
N PHE A 26 -2.97 0.79 4.10
CA PHE A 26 -2.38 1.94 3.43
C PHE A 26 -3.33 3.13 3.24
N ALA A 27 -4.66 2.95 3.26
CA ALA A 27 -5.62 4.06 3.12
C ALA A 27 -5.61 5.04 4.32
N ARG A 28 -5.20 4.58 5.52
CA ARG A 28 -5.32 5.39 6.75
C ARG A 28 -4.12 6.30 7.04
N SER A 29 -2.96 6.05 6.42
CA SER A 29 -1.68 6.57 6.94
C SER A 29 -0.94 7.45 5.93
N GLY A 30 -1.60 8.45 5.33
CA GLY A 30 -0.90 9.42 4.47
C GLY A 30 -0.10 8.80 3.32
N ALA A 31 -0.37 7.52 3.01
CA ALA A 31 0.57 6.70 2.29
C ALA A 31 0.37 6.88 0.79
N VAL A 32 1.49 6.96 0.08
CA VAL A 32 1.47 6.72 -1.36
C VAL A 32 1.68 5.25 -1.57
N VAL A 33 0.75 4.64 -2.31
CA VAL A 33 0.76 3.25 -2.76
C VAL A 33 1.04 3.23 -4.24
N PHE A 34 1.95 2.37 -4.67
CA PHE A 34 2.30 2.17 -6.07
C PHE A 34 2.07 0.71 -6.40
N ARG A 35 1.48 0.44 -7.56
CA ARG A 35 1.21 -0.90 -8.07
C ARG A 35 1.90 -1.03 -9.41
N LEU A 36 3.03 -1.72 -9.42
CA LEU A 36 3.81 -1.96 -10.62
C LEU A 36 3.29 -3.22 -11.31
N ARG A 37 2.90 -3.14 -12.59
CA ARG A 37 2.53 -4.31 -13.41
C ARG A 37 3.75 -5.03 -13.98
N GLU A 38 4.86 -4.32 -14.13
CA GLU A 38 6.16 -4.83 -14.56
C GLU A 38 7.24 -4.38 -13.56
N PRO A 39 8.38 -5.09 -13.47
CA PRO A 39 9.47 -4.64 -12.61
C PRO A 39 9.95 -3.24 -13.01
N GLY A 40 10.18 -2.38 -12.02
CA GLY A 40 10.55 -0.99 -12.22
C GLY A 40 11.20 -0.41 -10.98
N TRP A 41 12.01 0.62 -11.14
CA TRP A 41 12.66 1.28 -10.01
C TRP A 41 11.86 2.47 -9.51
N VAL A 42 11.89 2.67 -8.20
CA VAL A 42 11.26 3.79 -7.54
C VAL A 42 12.26 4.44 -6.59
N GLN A 43 12.37 5.76 -6.71
CA GLN A 43 13.14 6.61 -5.83
C GLN A 43 12.19 7.59 -5.13
N VAL A 44 12.29 7.64 -3.81
CA VAL A 44 11.55 8.58 -2.96
C VAL A 44 12.55 9.45 -2.26
N THR A 45 12.38 10.75 -2.41
CA THR A 45 13.14 11.78 -1.74
C THR A 45 12.23 12.55 -0.81
N ASP A 46 12.70 12.78 0.40
CA ASP A 46 12.03 13.57 1.43
C ASP A 46 12.09 15.08 1.14
N ALA A 47 11.29 15.88 1.84
CA ALA A 47 11.34 17.35 1.81
C ALA A 47 12.75 17.90 2.10
N SER A 48 13.50 17.16 2.92
CA SER A 48 14.89 17.46 3.27
C SER A 48 15.90 17.18 2.15
N GLY A 49 15.45 16.69 0.98
CA GLY A 49 16.33 16.25 -0.12
C GLY A 49 16.97 14.88 0.12
N THR A 50 16.57 14.16 1.17
CA THR A 50 17.14 12.86 1.52
C THR A 50 16.41 11.73 0.81
N ILE A 51 17.13 10.89 0.06
CA ILE A 51 16.56 9.71 -0.58
C ILE A 51 16.19 8.69 0.50
N ARG A 52 14.89 8.54 0.76
CA ARG A 52 14.33 7.59 1.74
C ARG A 52 14.31 6.17 1.17
N ILE A 53 14.01 6.06 -0.12
CA ILE A 53 13.90 4.81 -0.86
C ILE A 53 14.57 5.02 -2.22
N ASN A 54 15.43 4.10 -2.64
CA ASN A 54 15.84 3.98 -4.02
C ASN A 54 16.07 2.48 -4.27
N ARG A 55 15.07 1.82 -4.84
CA ARG A 55 15.13 0.37 -5.07
C ARG A 55 14.33 -0.02 -6.29
N VAL A 56 14.75 -1.12 -6.89
CA VAL A 56 13.96 -1.82 -7.91
C VAL A 56 12.86 -2.60 -7.20
N LEU A 57 11.66 -2.50 -7.72
CA LEU A 57 10.47 -3.17 -7.24
C LEU A 57 9.97 -4.15 -8.30
N GLU A 58 9.40 -5.26 -7.86
CA GLU A 58 8.90 -6.32 -8.73
C GLU A 58 7.46 -6.07 -9.17
N ALA A 59 7.09 -6.69 -10.29
CA ALA A 59 5.74 -6.70 -10.82
C ALA A 59 4.73 -7.34 -9.84
N ASN A 60 3.48 -6.89 -9.91
CA ASN A 60 2.33 -7.42 -9.18
C ASN A 60 2.42 -7.36 -7.64
N LYS A 61 3.35 -6.57 -7.08
CA LYS A 61 3.28 -6.17 -5.68
C LYS A 61 2.72 -4.75 -5.53
N PRO A 62 1.89 -4.49 -4.52
CA PRO A 62 1.75 -3.15 -3.97
C PRO A 62 3.06 -2.81 -3.26
N VAL A 63 3.80 -1.86 -3.80
CA VAL A 63 5.16 -1.54 -3.35
C VAL A 63 5.26 -0.06 -3.09
N GLY A 64 5.60 0.26 -1.85
CA GLY A 64 5.71 1.63 -1.36
C GLY A 64 4.48 1.97 -0.57
N VAL A 65 4.63 1.98 0.74
CA VAL A 65 3.78 2.73 1.66
C VAL A 65 4.72 3.82 2.12
N VAL A 66 4.70 4.95 1.43
CA VAL A 66 5.63 6.03 1.75
C VAL A 66 4.92 6.95 2.72
N ASN A 67 5.40 6.97 3.95
CA ASN A 67 5.01 7.91 4.98
C ASN A 67 6.26 8.73 5.35
N GLY A 68 6.18 10.04 5.21
CA GLY A 68 7.28 10.95 5.52
C GLY A 68 6.81 12.40 5.55
N PRO A 69 7.64 13.32 6.06
CA PRO A 69 7.34 14.75 6.05
C PRO A 69 7.23 15.26 4.61
N PHE A 70 6.10 15.91 4.34
CA PHE A 70 5.79 16.50 3.05
C PHE A 70 6.58 17.81 2.85
N PRO A 71 7.00 18.16 1.62
CA PRO A 71 6.75 17.44 0.36
C PRO A 71 7.64 16.19 0.14
N LEU A 72 7.04 15.09 -0.33
CA LEU A 72 7.76 13.89 -0.75
C LEU A 72 7.90 13.92 -2.28
N THR A 73 9.11 13.85 -2.82
CA THR A 73 9.33 13.68 -4.27
C THR A 73 9.45 12.21 -4.60
N VAL A 74 8.63 11.70 -5.51
CA VAL A 74 8.68 10.30 -5.95
C VAL A 74 8.96 10.22 -7.44
N VAL A 75 10.00 9.47 -7.79
CA VAL A 75 10.42 9.16 -9.15
C VAL A 75 10.15 7.68 -9.42
N VAL A 76 9.42 7.37 -10.47
CA VAL A 76 9.07 6.03 -10.92
C VAL A 76 9.62 5.82 -12.31
N GLY A 77 10.45 4.81 -12.51
CA GLY A 77 11.13 4.55 -13.77
C GLY A 77 10.25 4.04 -14.91
N ARG A 78 9.04 3.53 -14.64
CA ARG A 78 8.10 3.01 -15.65
C ARG A 78 6.65 3.33 -15.29
N PRO A 79 6.20 4.57 -15.49
CA PRO A 79 4.86 5.00 -15.10
C PRO A 79 3.75 4.46 -16.01
N GLU A 80 4.06 4.09 -17.25
CA GLU A 80 3.12 3.48 -18.21
C GLU A 80 2.48 2.17 -17.69
N VAL A 81 3.21 1.45 -16.84
CA VAL A 81 2.84 0.15 -16.27
C VAL A 81 2.72 0.22 -14.75
N THR A 82 2.75 1.43 -14.19
CA THR A 82 2.65 1.67 -12.75
C THR A 82 1.41 2.49 -12.45
N ASP A 83 0.55 1.97 -11.59
CA ASP A 83 -0.56 2.73 -11.01
C ASP A 83 -0.15 3.32 -9.67
N VAL A 84 -0.58 4.54 -9.38
CA VAL A 84 -0.29 5.20 -8.10
C VAL A 84 -1.57 5.66 -7.43
N GLN A 85 -1.61 5.47 -6.12
CA GLN A 85 -2.67 5.96 -5.25
C GLN A 85 -2.05 6.77 -4.13
N VAL A 86 -2.40 8.04 -4.07
CA VAL A 86 -1.96 8.97 -3.02
C VAL A 86 -3.08 9.09 -2.00
N ARG A 87 -2.84 8.64 -0.76
CA ARG A 87 -3.81 8.80 0.36
C ARG A 87 -5.18 8.19 0.02
N GLY A 88 -5.19 7.06 -0.69
CA GLY A 88 -6.41 6.39 -1.15
C GLY A 88 -7.07 7.00 -2.39
N ARG A 89 -6.50 8.06 -2.99
CA ARG A 89 -6.97 8.61 -4.27
C ARG A 89 -6.10 8.14 -5.42
N PRO A 90 -6.66 7.57 -6.50
CA PRO A 90 -5.89 7.28 -7.70
C PRO A 90 -5.26 8.58 -8.21
N PHE A 91 -3.95 8.54 -8.42
CA PHE A 91 -3.17 9.67 -8.90
C PHE A 91 -2.66 9.35 -10.29
N ASP A 92 -3.05 10.20 -11.24
CA ASP A 92 -2.64 10.03 -12.63
C ASP A 92 -1.18 10.46 -12.78
N LEU A 93 -0.32 9.52 -13.19
CA LEU A 93 1.11 9.77 -13.39
C LEU A 93 1.41 10.35 -14.77
N THR A 94 0.49 10.22 -15.74
CA THR A 94 0.63 10.65 -17.13
C THR A 94 1.12 12.09 -17.28
N PRO A 95 0.56 13.11 -16.59
CA PRO A 95 1.04 14.50 -16.70
C PRO A 95 2.45 14.70 -16.13
N THR A 96 2.95 13.71 -15.39
CA THR A 96 4.18 13.79 -14.63
C THR A 96 5.30 12.93 -15.23
N VAL A 97 5.01 12.19 -16.30
CA VAL A 97 5.99 11.39 -17.05
C VAL A 97 6.94 12.30 -17.83
N GLN A 98 8.23 12.19 -17.55
CA GLN A 98 9.33 12.87 -18.22
C GLN A 98 10.40 11.84 -18.60
N ASN A 99 10.76 11.78 -19.87
CA ASN A 99 11.77 10.84 -20.40
C ASN A 99 11.54 9.37 -19.96
N GLY A 100 10.28 8.93 -19.95
CA GLY A 100 9.91 7.57 -19.54
C GLY A 100 9.83 7.34 -18.03
N GLN A 101 9.98 8.38 -17.20
CA GLN A 101 9.93 8.28 -15.74
C GLN A 101 8.88 9.24 -15.18
N ALA A 102 8.01 8.84 -14.26
CA ALA A 102 7.11 9.78 -13.58
C ALA A 102 7.79 10.37 -12.36
N LYS A 103 7.90 11.69 -12.28
CA LYS A 103 8.44 12.39 -11.10
C LYS A 103 7.40 13.30 -10.49
N PHE A 104 6.65 12.81 -9.51
CA PHE A 104 5.58 13.59 -8.87
C PHE A 104 5.94 13.94 -7.43
N GLU A 105 5.45 15.07 -6.97
CA GLU A 105 5.57 15.48 -5.58
C GLU A 105 4.23 15.26 -4.88
N VAL A 106 4.28 14.74 -3.67
CA VAL A 106 3.15 14.59 -2.78
C VAL A 106 3.29 15.59 -1.64
N GLN A 107 2.18 16.24 -1.29
CA GLN A 107 2.07 17.29 -0.26
C GLN A 107 1.02 16.94 0.80
#